data_AF-A0A7S2WU07-F1
#
_entry.id   AF-A0A7S2WU07-F1
#
_cell.length_a   1.000
_cell.length_b   1.000
_cell.length_c   1.000
_cell.angle_alpha   90.00
_cell.angle_beta   90.00
_cell.angle_gamma   90.00
#
_symmetry.space_group_name_H-M   'P 1'
#
loop_
_entity.id
_entity.type
_entity.pdbx_description
1 polymer ?
#
loop_
_entity_poly.entity_id
_entity_poly.type
_entity_poly.pdbx_seq_one_letter_code
_entity_poly.pdbx_strand_id
1 'polypeptide(L)'
;KQVSVILQQLTGFARASIQKSDKHNFANVVKILSLFMEDYLQMKGSLHESWFDATTNALRLSQDFVSLDFSQVEGLKRSKTWVESKVLRQFQTLYNTSLTHLPEGCLLISIETVKIGQRAFEIQDKETVDLVIRMFNTYIRQCINQRDVRAAYNTLHQYRQLAELLLISETKPDWSTAFAISIAKYMRYYASVAASIKLNFFVETVANDIASISETAFLLGIENFVPSDKLM
;
A
#
# COMPACT_ATOMS: atom_id res chain seq x y z
N LYS A 1 -3.66 -22.69 1.64
CA LYS A 1 -2.24 -22.62 2.09
C LYS A 1 -1.20 -22.82 0.99
N GLN A 2 -1.44 -23.68 0.00
CA GLN A 2 -0.61 -23.75 -1.22
C GLN A 2 -0.45 -22.39 -1.91
N VAL A 3 -1.50 -21.57 -1.93
CA VAL A 3 -1.45 -20.16 -2.39
C VAL A 3 -0.34 -19.36 -1.68
N SER A 4 -0.18 -19.51 -0.36
CA SER A 4 0.90 -18.82 0.38
C SER A 4 2.29 -19.20 -0.14
N VAL A 5 2.50 -20.49 -0.45
CA VAL A 5 3.77 -20.99 -0.99
C VAL A 5 4.01 -20.47 -2.41
N ILE A 6 2.99 -20.48 -3.26
CA ILE A 6 3.08 -19.97 -4.65
C ILE A 6 3.43 -18.48 -4.64
N LEU A 7 2.76 -17.67 -3.81
CA LEU A 7 3.07 -16.24 -3.68
C LEU A 7 4.52 -16.02 -3.21
N GLN A 8 5.02 -16.86 -2.31
CA GLN A 8 6.42 -16.81 -1.86
C GLN A 8 7.40 -17.16 -2.99
N GLN A 9 7.09 -18.19 -3.78
CA GLN A 9 7.92 -18.62 -4.92
C GLN A 9 7.99 -17.55 -6.01
N LEU A 10 6.85 -16.94 -6.35
CA LEU A 10 6.80 -15.81 -7.28
C LEU A 10 7.70 -14.66 -6.82
N THR A 11 7.64 -14.33 -5.53
CA THR A 11 8.49 -13.28 -4.96
C THR A 11 9.98 -13.65 -5.03
N GLY A 12 10.32 -14.91 -4.75
CA GLY A 12 11.69 -15.42 -4.93
C GLY A 12 12.19 -15.27 -6.37
N PHE A 13 11.34 -15.59 -7.34
CA PHE A 13 11.66 -15.41 -8.76
C PHE A 13 11.84 -13.93 -9.12
N ALA A 14 10.94 -13.04 -8.70
CA ALA A 14 11.09 -11.60 -8.93
C ALA A 14 12.38 -11.03 -8.32
N ARG A 15 12.76 -11.46 -7.11
CA ARG A 15 14.04 -11.05 -6.49
C ARG A 15 15.24 -11.51 -7.32
N ALA A 16 15.22 -12.74 -7.82
CA ALA A 16 16.26 -13.24 -8.71
C ALA A 16 16.31 -12.44 -10.04
N SER A 17 15.16 -12.04 -10.58
CA SER A 17 15.09 -11.16 -11.76
C SER A 17 15.70 -9.79 -11.49
N ILE A 18 15.46 -9.17 -10.32
CA ILE A 18 16.11 -7.91 -9.94
C ILE A 18 17.64 -8.07 -9.93
N GLN A 19 18.16 -9.14 -9.32
CA GLN A 19 19.60 -9.40 -9.26
C GLN A 19 20.24 -9.58 -10.65
N LYS A 20 19.48 -10.15 -11.59
CA LYS A 20 19.90 -10.33 -13.00
C LYS A 20 19.60 -9.11 -13.88
N SER A 21 19.09 -8.01 -13.31
CA SER A 21 18.62 -6.84 -14.05
C SER A 21 17.57 -7.14 -15.12
N ASP A 22 16.83 -8.23 -14.96
CA ASP A 22 15.77 -8.66 -15.86
C ASP A 22 14.47 -7.94 -15.52
N LYS A 23 14.34 -6.73 -16.06
CA LYS A 23 13.21 -5.83 -15.80
C LYS A 23 11.89 -6.41 -16.27
N HIS A 24 11.91 -7.19 -17.36
CA HIS A 24 10.70 -7.75 -17.96
C HIS A 24 10.08 -8.83 -17.05
N ASN A 25 10.90 -9.79 -16.60
CA ASN A 25 10.40 -10.84 -15.70
C ASN A 25 10.00 -10.30 -14.34
N PHE A 26 10.76 -9.34 -13.79
CA PHE A 26 10.35 -8.63 -12.58
C PHE A 26 8.96 -7.99 -12.77
N ALA A 27 8.76 -7.23 -13.85
CA ALA A 27 7.50 -6.53 -14.09
C ALA A 27 6.33 -7.50 -14.27
N ASN A 28 6.55 -8.62 -14.97
CA ASN A 28 5.53 -9.65 -15.15
C ASN A 28 5.09 -10.25 -13.81
N VAL A 29 6.02 -10.52 -12.90
CA VAL A 29 5.65 -11.06 -11.58
C VAL A 29 4.83 -10.06 -10.77
N VAL A 30 5.25 -8.79 -10.72
CA VAL A 30 4.50 -7.77 -9.97
C VAL A 30 3.07 -7.65 -10.50
N LYS A 31 2.90 -7.67 -11.83
CA LYS A 31 1.58 -7.68 -12.47
C LYS A 31 0.78 -8.94 -12.16
N ILE A 32 1.39 -10.13 -12.20
CA ILE A 32 0.71 -11.40 -11.86
C ILE A 32 0.19 -11.35 -10.42
N LEU A 33 0.99 -10.83 -9.49
CA LEU A 33 0.56 -10.66 -8.10
C LEU A 33 -0.61 -9.67 -7.96
N SER A 34 -0.61 -8.57 -8.74
CA SER A 34 -1.72 -7.62 -8.78
C SER A 34 -2.99 -8.23 -9.38
N LEU A 35 -2.88 -8.92 -10.52
CA LEU A 35 -4.00 -9.61 -11.16
C LEU A 35 -4.61 -10.68 -10.25
N PHE A 36 -3.76 -11.47 -9.58
CA PHE A 36 -4.21 -12.41 -8.56
C PHE A 36 -5.02 -11.72 -7.46
N MET A 37 -4.58 -10.53 -7.00
CA MET A 37 -5.32 -9.76 -6.00
C MET A 37 -6.66 -9.25 -6.53
N GLU A 38 -6.71 -8.77 -7.77
CA GLU A 38 -7.94 -8.31 -8.41
C GLU A 38 -8.99 -9.43 -8.50
N ASP A 39 -8.57 -10.63 -8.88
CA ASP A 39 -9.44 -11.82 -8.93
C ASP A 39 -9.84 -12.28 -7.53
N TYR A 40 -8.89 -12.32 -6.60
CA TYR A 40 -9.12 -12.75 -5.22
C TYR A 40 -10.16 -11.86 -4.52
N LEU A 41 -10.04 -10.53 -4.67
CA LEU A 41 -10.96 -9.57 -4.04
C LEU A 41 -12.40 -9.77 -4.49
N GLN A 42 -12.62 -10.16 -5.76
CA GLN A 42 -13.97 -10.46 -6.27
C GLN A 42 -14.57 -11.71 -5.62
N MET A 43 -13.76 -12.74 -5.40
CA MET A 43 -14.21 -14.01 -4.84
C MET A 43 -14.24 -14.01 -3.30
N LYS A 44 -13.55 -13.05 -2.64
CA LYS A 44 -13.39 -12.98 -1.19
C LYS A 44 -14.71 -13.16 -0.43
N GLY A 45 -15.78 -12.49 -0.89
CA GLY A 45 -17.10 -12.54 -0.26
C GLY A 45 -17.78 -13.91 -0.28
N SER A 46 -17.41 -14.80 -1.23
CA SER A 46 -18.00 -16.15 -1.34
C SER A 46 -17.18 -17.24 -0.65
N LEU A 47 -16.02 -16.91 -0.07
CA LEU A 47 -15.15 -17.90 0.56
C LEU A 47 -15.66 -18.28 1.96
N HIS A 48 -15.55 -19.57 2.28
CA HIS A 48 -15.91 -20.09 3.60
C HIS A 48 -15.01 -19.52 4.70
N GLU A 49 -15.54 -19.33 5.91
CA GLU A 49 -14.80 -18.68 7.02
C GLU A 49 -13.47 -19.36 7.37
N SER A 50 -13.39 -20.69 7.20
CA SER A 50 -12.16 -21.46 7.39
C SER A 50 -11.01 -21.02 6.48
N TRP A 51 -11.31 -20.37 5.34
CA TRP A 51 -10.28 -19.77 4.48
C TRP A 51 -9.51 -18.66 5.19
N PHE A 52 -10.19 -17.90 6.06
CA PHE A 52 -9.63 -16.73 6.74
C PHE A 52 -8.93 -17.10 8.06
N ASP A 53 -8.88 -18.39 8.40
CA ASP A 53 -8.22 -18.85 9.61
C ASP A 53 -6.69 -18.83 9.48
N ALA A 54 -6.14 -17.65 9.75
CA ALA A 54 -4.70 -17.37 9.74
C ALA A 54 -3.94 -18.05 10.90
N THR A 55 -4.63 -18.67 11.86
CA THR A 55 -4.00 -19.33 13.02
C THR A 55 -3.38 -20.68 12.68
N THR A 56 -3.73 -21.25 11.52
CA THR A 56 -3.24 -22.57 11.13
C THR A 56 -1.70 -22.57 10.96
N ASN A 57 -1.01 -23.61 11.46
CA ASN A 57 0.47 -23.69 11.58
C ASN A 57 1.29 -23.18 10.37
N ALA A 58 1.03 -23.66 9.15
CA ALA A 58 1.81 -23.21 7.97
C ALA A 58 1.75 -21.70 7.62
N LEU A 59 0.75 -20.93 8.07
CA LEU A 59 0.76 -19.46 7.89
C LEU A 59 1.59 -18.81 8.97
N ARG A 60 1.41 -19.22 10.24
CA ARG A 60 2.25 -18.80 11.37
C ARG A 60 3.74 -19.09 11.19
N LEU A 61 4.08 -20.18 10.51
CA LEU A 61 5.47 -20.54 10.21
C LEU A 61 6.06 -19.81 9.00
N SER A 62 5.25 -19.10 8.22
CA SER A 62 5.77 -18.32 7.10
C SER A 62 6.44 -17.05 7.61
N GLN A 63 7.54 -16.66 6.97
CA GLN A 63 8.37 -15.51 7.37
C GLN A 63 7.56 -14.22 7.54
N ASP A 64 6.47 -14.07 6.77
CA ASP A 64 5.58 -12.91 6.78
C ASP A 64 4.68 -12.80 8.03
N PHE A 65 4.55 -13.87 8.83
CA PHE A 65 3.62 -13.93 9.97
C PHE A 65 4.26 -14.48 11.27
N VAL A 66 5.49 -14.99 11.21
CA VAL A 66 6.24 -15.49 12.38
C VAL A 66 6.39 -14.44 13.48
N SER A 67 6.52 -13.16 13.12
CA SER A 67 6.72 -12.06 14.06
C SER A 67 5.42 -11.47 14.62
N LEU A 68 4.26 -11.94 14.18
CA LEU A 68 2.98 -11.42 14.63
C LEU A 68 2.60 -12.03 15.98
N ASP A 69 2.24 -11.16 16.93
CA ASP A 69 1.63 -11.62 18.17
C ASP A 69 0.22 -12.17 17.94
N PHE A 70 -0.36 -12.78 18.98
CA PHE A 70 -1.69 -13.38 18.92
C PHE A 70 -2.78 -12.37 18.52
N SER A 71 -2.70 -11.13 19.03
CA SER A 71 -3.70 -10.09 18.75
C SER A 71 -3.67 -9.64 17.28
N GLN A 72 -2.48 -9.61 16.67
CA GLN A 72 -2.30 -9.27 15.25
C GLN A 72 -2.83 -10.39 14.34
N VAL A 73 -2.63 -11.66 14.71
CA VAL A 73 -3.19 -12.80 13.97
C VAL A 73 -4.71 -12.82 14.05
N GLU A 74 -5.29 -12.58 15.22
CA GLU A 74 -6.75 -12.46 15.38
C GLU A 74 -7.31 -11.25 14.59
N GLY A 75 -6.57 -10.13 14.54
CA GLY A 75 -6.91 -8.98 13.72
C GLY A 75 -7.03 -9.33 12.23
N LEU A 76 -6.12 -10.17 11.70
CA LEU A 76 -6.16 -10.64 10.31
C LEU A 76 -7.35 -11.55 10.02
N LYS A 77 -7.69 -12.43 10.99
CA LYS A 77 -8.87 -13.31 10.89
C LYS A 77 -10.15 -12.48 10.88
N ARG A 78 -10.28 -11.54 11.81
CA ARG A 78 -11.46 -10.65 11.94
C ARG A 78 -11.65 -9.78 10.69
N SER A 79 -10.58 -9.19 10.18
CA SER A 79 -10.63 -8.36 8.97
C SER A 79 -10.70 -9.17 7.68
N LYS A 80 -10.52 -10.50 7.74
CA LYS A 80 -10.48 -11.39 6.58
C LYS A 80 -9.42 -10.98 5.54
N THR A 81 -8.27 -10.46 5.99
CA THR A 81 -7.26 -9.80 5.13
C THR A 81 -5.90 -10.51 5.02
N TRP A 82 -5.81 -11.80 5.34
CA TRP A 82 -4.51 -12.47 5.40
C TRP A 82 -3.83 -12.59 4.03
N VAL A 83 -4.61 -12.72 2.94
CA VAL A 83 -4.07 -12.85 1.57
C VAL A 83 -3.50 -11.51 1.11
N GLU A 84 -4.28 -10.45 1.32
CA GLU A 84 -3.96 -9.07 0.98
C GLU A 84 -2.72 -8.61 1.75
N SER A 85 -2.70 -8.89 3.05
CA SER A 85 -1.53 -8.64 3.89
C SER A 85 -0.30 -9.39 3.39
N LYS A 86 -0.46 -10.62 2.89
CA LYS A 86 0.65 -11.39 2.35
C LYS A 86 1.16 -10.79 1.05
N VAL A 87 0.30 -10.49 0.09
CA VAL A 87 0.71 -9.91 -1.21
C VAL A 87 1.37 -8.55 -1.02
N LEU A 88 0.79 -7.69 -0.18
CA LEU A 88 1.38 -6.38 0.11
C LEU A 88 2.75 -6.50 0.81
N ARG A 89 2.96 -7.51 1.68
CA ARG A 89 4.29 -7.81 2.23
C ARG A 89 5.30 -8.31 1.19
N GLN A 90 4.85 -9.06 0.18
CA GLN A 90 5.71 -9.41 -0.95
C GLN A 90 6.09 -8.17 -1.75
N PHE A 91 5.14 -7.27 -2.03
CA PHE A 91 5.42 -5.99 -2.65
C PHE A 91 6.41 -5.17 -1.83
N GLN A 92 6.27 -5.12 -0.50
CA GLN A 92 7.24 -4.46 0.38
C GLN A 92 8.65 -5.04 0.25
N THR A 93 8.78 -6.36 0.19
CA THR A 93 10.07 -7.02 0.02
C THR A 93 10.70 -6.68 -1.33
N LEU A 94 9.90 -6.69 -2.40
CA LEU A 94 10.34 -6.32 -3.74
C LEU A 94 10.69 -4.83 -3.81
N TYR A 95 9.88 -3.96 -3.22
CA TYR A 95 10.10 -2.52 -3.18
C TYR A 95 11.44 -2.18 -2.52
N ASN A 96 11.71 -2.77 -1.35
CA ASN A 96 12.99 -2.62 -0.66
C ASN A 96 14.18 -3.06 -1.52
N THR A 97 14.03 -4.18 -2.23
CA THR A 97 15.09 -4.69 -3.11
C THR A 97 15.29 -3.78 -4.33
N SER A 98 14.19 -3.23 -4.86
CA SER A 98 14.18 -2.31 -6.00
C SER A 98 14.82 -0.96 -5.69
N LEU A 99 14.69 -0.43 -4.47
CA LEU A 99 15.31 0.84 -4.07
C LEU A 99 16.81 0.87 -4.38
N THR A 100 17.52 -0.24 -4.15
CA THR A 100 18.96 -0.31 -4.40
C THR A 100 19.31 -0.76 -5.82
N HIS A 101 18.55 -1.68 -6.40
CA HIS A 101 18.98 -2.44 -7.57
C HIS A 101 18.17 -2.20 -8.84
N LEU A 102 16.95 -1.69 -8.73
CA LEU A 102 16.04 -1.48 -9.86
C LEU A 102 15.07 -0.33 -9.56
N PRO A 103 15.50 0.95 -9.65
CA PRO A 103 14.70 2.09 -9.24
C PRO A 103 13.34 2.21 -9.95
N GLU A 104 13.23 1.75 -11.21
CA GLU A 104 11.94 1.75 -11.92
C GLU A 104 10.93 0.77 -11.30
N GLY A 105 11.41 -0.23 -10.55
CA GLY A 105 10.56 -1.20 -9.87
C GLY A 105 9.75 -0.59 -8.73
N CYS A 106 10.28 0.42 -8.03
CA CYS A 106 9.54 1.14 -6.98
C CYS A 106 8.30 1.84 -7.55
N LEU A 107 8.42 2.45 -8.73
CA LEU A 107 7.28 3.08 -9.41
C LEU A 107 6.25 2.03 -9.82
N LEU A 108 6.68 0.94 -10.46
CA LEU A 108 5.75 -0.13 -10.88
C LEU A 108 4.99 -0.71 -9.68
N ILE A 109 5.68 -1.04 -8.59
CA ILE A 109 5.03 -1.57 -7.39
C ILE A 109 4.05 -0.56 -6.82
N SER A 110 4.39 0.74 -6.80
CA SER A 110 3.48 1.78 -6.32
C SER A 110 2.21 1.85 -7.17
N ILE A 111 2.34 1.79 -8.51
CA ILE A 111 1.20 1.77 -9.44
C ILE A 111 0.30 0.56 -9.20
N GLU A 112 0.87 -0.65 -9.14
CA GLU A 112 0.08 -1.87 -8.90
C GLU A 112 -0.55 -1.87 -7.48
N THR A 113 0.09 -1.22 -6.50
CA THR A 113 -0.50 -1.03 -5.17
C THR A 113 -1.73 -0.09 -5.21
N VAL A 114 -1.71 0.98 -6.01
CA VAL A 114 -2.91 1.82 -6.23
C VAL A 114 -4.02 1.02 -6.87
N LYS A 115 -3.72 0.19 -7.88
CA LYS A 115 -4.74 -0.65 -8.54
C LYS A 115 -5.44 -1.61 -7.57
N ILE A 116 -4.68 -2.23 -6.67
CA ILE A 116 -5.25 -3.05 -5.59
C ILE A 116 -6.17 -2.19 -4.70
N GLY A 117 -5.73 -1.00 -4.31
CA GLY A 117 -6.53 -0.06 -3.51
C GLY A 117 -7.81 0.38 -4.23
N GLN A 118 -7.73 0.67 -5.52
CA GLN A 118 -8.87 1.01 -6.36
C GLN A 118 -9.87 -0.16 -6.43
N ARG A 119 -9.39 -1.36 -6.70
CA ARG A 119 -10.26 -2.54 -6.78
C ARG A 119 -10.95 -2.81 -5.46
N ALA A 120 -10.22 -2.72 -4.35
CA ALA A 120 -10.77 -2.86 -3.01
C ALA A 120 -11.84 -1.80 -2.71
N PHE A 121 -11.59 -0.55 -3.14
CA PHE A 121 -12.54 0.54 -2.98
C PHE A 121 -13.83 0.31 -3.79
N GLU A 122 -13.73 -0.14 -5.05
CA GLU A 122 -14.87 -0.45 -5.91
C GLU A 122 -15.81 -1.52 -5.31
N ILE A 123 -15.25 -2.51 -4.60
CA ILE A 123 -16.03 -3.54 -3.90
C ILE A 123 -16.34 -3.19 -2.44
N GLN A 124 -16.06 -1.95 -2.02
CA GLN A 124 -16.25 -1.44 -0.66
C GLN A 124 -15.52 -2.23 0.45
N ASP A 125 -14.39 -2.87 0.12
CA ASP A 125 -13.53 -3.56 1.09
C ASP A 125 -12.65 -2.55 1.84
N LYS A 126 -13.24 -1.95 2.87
CA LYS A 126 -12.59 -0.97 3.75
C LYS A 126 -11.27 -1.47 4.34
N GLU A 127 -11.22 -2.74 4.76
CA GLU A 127 -10.05 -3.30 5.45
C GLU A 127 -8.84 -3.40 4.49
N THR A 128 -9.09 -3.75 3.23
CA THR A 128 -8.03 -3.79 2.21
C THR A 128 -7.56 -2.39 1.81
N VAL A 129 -8.45 -1.40 1.71
CA VAL A 129 -8.04 -0.01 1.45
C VAL A 129 -7.15 0.52 2.59
N ASP A 130 -7.52 0.24 3.84
CA ASP A 130 -6.70 0.61 5.00
C ASP A 130 -5.32 -0.07 5.00
N LEU A 131 -5.23 -1.33 4.56
CA LEU A 131 -3.94 -2.01 4.36
C LEU A 131 -3.08 -1.35 3.28
N VAL A 132 -3.69 -0.94 2.17
CA VAL A 132 -2.98 -0.23 1.09
C VAL A 132 -2.42 1.11 1.59
N ILE A 133 -3.19 1.88 2.36
CA ILE A 133 -2.74 3.13 2.99
C ILE A 133 -1.55 2.86 3.94
N ARG A 134 -1.65 1.85 4.80
CA ARG A 134 -0.55 1.43 5.69
C ARG A 134 0.70 1.00 4.91
N MET A 135 0.52 0.39 3.74
CA MET A 135 1.62 -0.01 2.88
C MET A 135 2.31 1.18 2.22
N PHE A 136 1.58 2.16 1.70
CA PHE A 136 2.14 3.41 1.20
C PHE A 136 2.96 4.15 2.27
N ASN A 137 2.43 4.23 3.49
CA ASN A 137 3.16 4.80 4.63
C ASN A 137 4.49 4.07 4.89
N THR A 138 4.54 2.77 4.64
CA THR A 138 5.75 1.96 4.78
C THR A 138 6.75 2.27 3.65
N TYR A 139 6.31 2.38 2.40
CA TYR A 139 7.17 2.76 1.26
C TYR A 139 7.77 4.15 1.43
N ILE A 140 6.95 5.13 1.85
CA ILE A 140 7.43 6.49 2.09
C ILE A 140 8.51 6.51 3.17
N ARG A 141 8.29 5.82 4.29
CA ARG A 141 9.30 5.71 5.35
C ARG A 141 10.61 5.08 4.83
N GLN A 142 10.51 4.06 3.99
CA GLN A 142 11.69 3.40 3.38
C GLN A 142 12.45 4.36 2.46
N CYS A 143 11.76 5.14 1.64
CA CYS A 143 12.38 6.15 0.77
C CYS A 143 13.10 7.23 1.58
N ILE A 144 12.44 7.77 2.62
CA ILE A 144 13.02 8.78 3.52
C ILE A 144 14.27 8.24 4.21
N ASN A 145 14.20 7.02 4.75
CA ASN A 145 15.32 6.39 5.44
C ASN A 145 16.53 6.18 4.51
N GLN A 146 16.30 5.81 3.25
CA GLN A 146 17.35 5.66 2.24
C GLN A 146 17.74 6.97 1.56
N ARG A 147 17.02 8.07 1.85
CA ARG A 147 17.16 9.36 1.17
C ARG A 147 17.00 9.27 -0.36
N ASP A 148 16.21 8.31 -0.84
CA ASP A 148 15.91 8.17 -2.27
C ASP A 148 14.78 9.13 -2.67
N VAL A 149 15.20 10.29 -3.16
CA VAL A 149 14.30 11.37 -3.57
C VAL A 149 13.42 10.96 -4.75
N ARG A 150 13.94 10.16 -5.69
CA ARG A 150 13.20 9.78 -6.89
C ARG A 150 12.12 8.76 -6.57
N ALA A 151 12.45 7.74 -5.78
CA ALA A 151 11.47 6.76 -5.33
C ALA A 151 10.40 7.43 -4.45
N ALA A 152 10.81 8.33 -3.54
CA ALA A 152 9.89 9.12 -2.73
C ALA A 152 8.88 9.90 -3.57
N TYR A 153 9.35 10.67 -4.56
CA TYR A 153 8.50 11.46 -5.45
C TYR A 153 7.46 10.59 -6.18
N ASN A 154 7.93 9.50 -6.78
CA ASN A 154 7.07 8.57 -7.51
C ASN A 154 6.00 7.93 -6.61
N THR A 155 6.39 7.54 -5.40
CA THR A 155 5.46 6.93 -4.44
C THR A 155 4.49 7.95 -3.84
N LEU A 156 4.92 9.19 -3.57
CA LEU A 156 4.04 10.27 -3.13
C LEU A 156 2.96 10.57 -4.18
N HIS A 157 3.36 10.67 -5.44
CA HIS A 157 2.42 10.89 -6.54
C HIS A 157 1.34 9.80 -6.60
N GLN A 158 1.72 8.52 -6.49
CA GLN A 158 0.77 7.41 -6.45
C GLN A 158 -0.11 7.45 -5.19
N TYR A 159 0.43 7.90 -4.06
CA TYR A 159 -0.32 8.02 -2.82
C TYR A 159 -1.35 9.16 -2.88
N ARG A 160 -1.02 10.27 -3.55
CA ARG A 160 -1.98 11.34 -3.86
C ARG A 160 -3.10 10.84 -4.76
N GLN A 161 -2.77 10.12 -5.84
CA GLN A 161 -3.78 9.55 -6.73
C GLN A 161 -4.77 8.65 -5.97
N LEU A 162 -4.30 7.88 -5.00
CA LEU A 162 -5.18 7.11 -4.12
C LEU A 162 -6.09 8.02 -3.29
N ALA A 163 -5.57 9.10 -2.69
CA ALA A 163 -6.41 10.04 -1.94
C ALA A 163 -7.48 10.71 -2.82
N GLU A 164 -7.11 11.16 -4.01
CA GLU A 164 -8.03 11.77 -4.98
C GLU A 164 -9.10 10.77 -5.43
N LEU A 165 -8.73 9.51 -5.68
CA LEU A 165 -9.67 8.44 -6.00
C LEU A 165 -10.73 8.27 -4.89
N LEU A 166 -10.30 8.25 -3.62
CA LEU A 166 -11.20 8.14 -2.47
C LEU A 166 -12.14 9.35 -2.32
N LEU A 167 -11.75 10.51 -2.86
CA LEU A 167 -12.56 11.71 -2.84
C LEU A 167 -13.51 11.81 -4.04
N ILE A 168 -13.10 11.42 -5.24
CA ILE A 168 -13.83 11.76 -6.49
C ILE A 168 -14.97 10.79 -6.80
N SER A 169 -14.88 9.53 -6.36
CA SER A 169 -15.86 8.50 -6.74
C SER A 169 -17.31 8.93 -6.49
N GLU A 170 -18.22 8.57 -7.41
CA GLU A 170 -19.65 8.87 -7.27
C GLU A 170 -20.28 8.07 -6.13
N THR A 171 -19.86 6.82 -5.95
CA THR A 171 -20.32 5.93 -4.88
C THR A 171 -19.39 6.05 -3.68
N LYS A 172 -19.40 7.18 -2.97
CA LYS A 172 -18.56 7.39 -1.79
C LYS A 172 -19.11 6.64 -0.58
N PRO A 173 -18.44 5.62 -0.04
CA PRO A 173 -18.78 5.11 1.27
C PRO A 173 -18.36 6.12 2.35
N ASP A 174 -19.06 6.15 3.48
CA ASP A 174 -18.87 7.13 4.57
C ASP A 174 -17.42 7.23 5.09
N TRP A 175 -16.66 6.14 4.99
CA TRP A 175 -15.28 6.07 5.47
C TRP A 175 -14.24 6.61 4.47
N SER A 176 -14.60 6.79 3.21
CA SER A 176 -13.67 7.16 2.11
C SER A 176 -12.98 8.51 2.35
N THR A 177 -13.77 9.52 2.71
CA THR A 177 -13.27 10.88 2.99
C THR A 177 -12.35 10.87 4.21
N ALA A 178 -12.69 10.11 5.25
CA ALA A 178 -11.84 9.97 6.43
C ALA A 178 -10.47 9.35 6.10
N PHE A 179 -10.44 8.40 5.15
CA PHE A 179 -9.18 7.82 4.66
C PHE A 179 -8.38 8.83 3.83
N ALA A 180 -9.00 9.59 2.92
CA ALA A 180 -8.30 10.66 2.20
C ALA A 180 -7.69 11.72 3.15
N ILE A 181 -8.44 12.12 4.19
CA ILE A 181 -7.93 13.00 5.26
C ILE A 181 -6.73 12.35 5.97
N SER A 182 -6.80 11.05 6.24
CA SER A 182 -5.72 10.30 6.89
C SER A 182 -4.46 10.27 6.03
N ILE A 183 -4.59 10.08 4.72
CA ILE A 183 -3.48 10.15 3.76
C ILE A 183 -2.81 11.52 3.84
N ALA A 184 -3.57 12.62 3.77
CA ALA A 184 -3.02 13.97 3.89
C ALA A 184 -2.31 14.20 5.24
N LYS A 185 -2.86 13.68 6.34
CA LYS A 185 -2.22 13.72 7.67
C LYS A 185 -0.89 12.96 7.69
N TYR A 186 -0.83 11.77 7.11
CA TYR A 186 0.41 11.00 7.02
C TYR A 186 1.45 11.69 6.14
N MET A 187 1.06 12.24 4.98
CA MET A 187 1.95 13.01 4.12
C MET A 187 2.58 14.16 4.92
N ARG A 188 1.77 14.94 5.65
CA ARG A 188 2.25 16.04 6.51
C ARG A 188 3.21 15.57 7.61
N TYR A 189 2.91 14.45 8.25
CA TYR A 189 3.80 13.83 9.23
C TYR A 189 5.17 13.52 8.59
N TYR A 190 5.18 12.88 7.42
CA TYR A 190 6.42 12.53 6.74
C TYR A 190 7.17 13.74 6.19
N ALA A 191 6.49 14.82 5.81
CA ALA A 191 7.14 16.10 5.52
C ALA A 191 7.88 16.66 6.75
N SER A 192 7.27 16.56 7.94
CA SER A 192 7.93 17.00 9.19
C SER A 192 9.17 16.15 9.50
N VAL A 193 9.08 14.83 9.32
CA VAL A 193 10.24 13.92 9.45
C VAL A 193 11.32 14.26 8.42
N ALA A 194 10.96 14.46 7.15
CA ALA A 194 11.89 14.81 6.08
C ALA A 194 12.59 16.16 6.31
N ALA A 195 11.86 17.15 6.84
CA ALA A 195 12.41 18.46 7.21
C ALA A 195 13.51 18.33 8.28
N SER A 196 13.29 17.49 9.31
CA SER A 196 14.28 17.26 10.38
C SER A 196 15.63 16.70 9.87
N ILE A 197 15.62 16.02 8.72
CA ILE A 197 16.81 15.46 8.08
C ILE A 197 17.22 16.21 6.80
N LYS A 198 16.70 17.43 6.60
CA LYS A 198 17.02 18.36 5.50
C LYS A 198 16.70 17.84 4.10
N LEU A 199 15.67 17.01 3.94
CA LEU A 199 15.15 16.58 2.63
C LEU A 199 14.11 17.60 2.11
N ASN A 200 14.53 18.83 1.82
CA ASN A 200 13.62 19.94 1.49
C ASN A 200 12.72 19.65 0.27
N PHE A 201 13.26 19.02 -0.78
CA PHE A 201 12.49 18.64 -1.96
C PHE A 201 11.29 17.74 -1.61
N PHE A 202 11.43 16.82 -0.65
CA PHE A 202 10.35 15.97 -0.20
C PHE A 202 9.24 16.80 0.46
N VAL A 203 9.63 17.79 1.27
CA VAL A 203 8.70 18.70 1.95
C VAL A 203 7.89 19.51 0.93
N GLU A 204 8.56 20.07 -0.08
CA GLU A 204 7.91 20.82 -1.17
C GLU A 204 6.93 19.94 -1.96
N THR A 205 7.35 18.71 -2.29
CA THR A 205 6.49 17.74 -3.00
C THR A 205 5.23 17.43 -2.20
N VAL A 206 5.36 17.14 -0.91
CA VAL A 206 4.22 16.90 -0.03
C VAL A 206 3.30 18.12 0.07
N ALA A 207 3.87 19.33 0.17
CA ALA A 207 3.05 20.54 0.24
C ALA A 207 2.20 20.71 -1.03
N ASN A 208 2.79 20.47 -2.20
CA ASN A 208 2.07 20.49 -3.47
C ASN A 208 0.99 19.39 -3.56
N ASP A 209 1.30 18.18 -3.13
CA ASP A 209 0.35 17.07 -3.14
C ASP A 209 -0.84 17.32 -2.19
N ILE A 210 -0.59 17.80 -0.97
CA ILE A 210 -1.65 18.16 -0.01
C ILE A 210 -2.52 19.30 -0.55
N ALA A 211 -1.92 20.30 -1.21
CA ALA A 211 -2.68 21.38 -1.84
C ALA A 211 -3.64 20.83 -2.91
N SER A 212 -3.15 19.93 -3.76
CA SER A 212 -3.97 19.29 -4.81
C SER A 212 -5.13 18.45 -4.24
N ILE A 213 -4.89 17.68 -3.17
CA ILE A 213 -5.94 16.92 -2.47
C ILE A 213 -6.97 17.87 -1.86
N SER A 214 -6.52 18.98 -1.26
CA SER A 214 -7.38 19.96 -0.62
C SER A 214 -8.24 20.72 -1.64
N GLU A 215 -7.66 21.08 -2.78
CA GLU A 215 -8.38 21.67 -3.92
C GLU A 215 -9.46 20.71 -4.44
N THR A 216 -9.10 19.43 -4.60
CA THR A 216 -10.07 18.39 -4.99
C THR A 216 -11.22 18.29 -3.99
N ALA A 217 -10.92 18.27 -2.69
CA ALA A 217 -11.94 18.22 -1.65
C ALA A 217 -12.84 19.47 -1.67
N PHE A 218 -12.26 20.66 -1.85
CA PHE A 218 -12.99 21.92 -1.94
C PHE A 218 -13.94 21.96 -3.13
N LEU A 219 -13.48 21.56 -4.32
CA LEU A 219 -14.30 21.51 -5.54
C LEU A 219 -15.49 20.54 -5.41
N LEU A 220 -15.34 19.51 -4.57
CA LEU A 220 -16.40 18.54 -4.28
C LEU A 220 -17.33 18.98 -3.14
N GLY A 221 -17.14 20.17 -2.57
CA GLY A 221 -17.94 20.70 -1.46
C GLY A 221 -17.74 19.95 -0.14
N ILE A 222 -16.59 19.30 0.06
CA ILE A 222 -16.27 18.58 1.29
C ILE A 222 -15.86 19.60 2.37
N GLU A 223 -16.82 19.97 3.22
CA GLU A 223 -16.56 20.84 4.36
C GLU A 223 -15.63 20.18 5.39
N ASN A 224 -14.79 20.97 6.05
CA ASN A 224 -13.88 20.54 7.10
C ASN A 224 -12.83 19.47 6.69
N PHE A 225 -12.34 19.50 5.44
CA PHE A 225 -11.10 18.81 5.08
C PHE A 225 -9.91 19.50 5.77
N VAL A 226 -9.76 19.25 7.07
CA VAL A 226 -8.70 19.83 7.90
C VAL A 226 -7.72 18.72 8.26
N PRO A 227 -6.51 18.73 7.70
CA PRO A 227 -5.40 17.99 8.26
C PRO A 227 -4.98 18.67 9.58
N SER A 228 -5.75 18.50 10.67
CA SER A 228 -5.54 19.25 11.92
C SER A 228 -4.30 18.79 12.70
N ASP A 229 -3.67 19.68 13.47
CA ASP A 229 -2.45 19.47 14.29
C ASP A 229 -2.59 18.48 15.46
N LYS A 230 -3.80 18.08 15.83
CA LYS A 230 -4.03 17.17 16.94
C LYS A 230 -4.18 15.75 16.44
N LEU A 231 -3.09 14.96 16.55
CA LEU A 231 -3.03 13.53 16.88
C LEU A 231 -1.67 12.97 16.43
N MET A 232 -0.67 13.18 17.28
CA MET A 232 0.24 12.11 17.72
C MET A 232 0.15 12.05 19.24
#